data_AF-A0A849YQI7-F1
#
_entry.id   AF-A0A849YQI7-F1
#
_cell.length_a   1.000
_cell.length_b   1.000
_cell.length_c   1.000
_cell.angle_alpha   90.00
_cell.angle_beta   90.00
_cell.angle_gamma   90.00
#
_symmetry.space_group_name_H-M   'P 1'
#
loop_
_entity.id
_entity.type
_entity.pdbx_description
1 polymer ?
#
loop_
_entity_poly.entity_id
_entity_poly.type
_entity_poly.pdbx_seq_one_letter_code
_entity_poly.pdbx_strand_id
1 'polypeptide(L)'
;MASLMSDAKAAEGAPDPDKSAATVAGAAGAVGIAAGFILRNLGLKAEQELADLVAKIGKERTREAVQSLSAQKQSLDFRSGVELSIGTGLVALGAATLIAAGLVYFAGVKPRRAALLLFPPFLFVAVYATYMAGVESLAFTGFSAIALLAYVTSGPNERARKELEAFRNFPARAEVESKSKDQAYRASYIAVEKSKTVKLLRTVTSLPPELERLLPLVGEGRPVVYYQLKKNAAYLAVVEADAYNISDFCTVLMALDDQAPRFVARPLPIVEGRRVKNTGVKFPDDPEFTEEYLVEPTPGAASPDLDGIREFLSEEARDALFDLPRAWLLVERSAMAATVYGAFDADSADQLIELADVLFAEHGAEGGETLFEPDGVIDPSGKSKTKKKKGKQPSPASPPAS
;
A
#
# COMPACT_ATOMS: atom_id res chain seq x y z
N MET A 1 -15.44 57.36 -15.45
CA MET A 1 -14.54 58.04 -14.50
C MET A 1 -13.20 58.15 -15.20
N ALA A 2 -12.91 59.25 -15.91
CA ALA A 2 -12.34 60.50 -15.38
C ALA A 2 -11.01 60.20 -14.65
N SER A 3 -9.87 60.85 -14.88
CA SER A 3 -9.45 62.03 -15.65
C SER A 3 -7.92 62.16 -15.42
N LEU A 4 -7.29 63.09 -16.14
CA LEU A 4 -5.93 63.70 -16.01
C LEU A 4 -4.89 63.17 -17.03
N MET A 5 -4.59 63.88 -18.14
CA MET A 5 -3.88 65.18 -18.31
C MET A 5 -2.42 65.14 -17.83
N SER A 6 -1.38 65.69 -18.49
CA SER A 6 -1.24 66.43 -19.76
C SER A 6 0.26 66.63 -20.12
N ASP A 7 0.51 66.79 -21.42
CA ASP A 7 1.36 67.79 -22.10
C ASP A 7 2.90 67.85 -22.13
N ALA A 8 3.33 68.30 -23.33
CA ALA A 8 4.52 69.05 -23.76
C ALA A 8 5.63 68.21 -24.44
N LYS A 9 6.24 68.58 -25.59
CA LYS A 9 6.26 69.82 -26.39
C LYS A 9 6.90 69.54 -27.78
N ALA A 10 6.52 70.31 -28.80
CA ALA A 10 6.99 70.26 -30.20
C ALA A 10 8.05 71.33 -30.56
N ALA A 11 8.68 71.17 -31.73
CA ALA A 11 9.22 72.17 -32.72
C ALA A 11 10.52 71.62 -33.35
N GLU A 12 10.68 71.29 -34.65
CA GLU A 12 10.37 71.95 -35.94
C GLU A 12 11.30 73.14 -36.27
N GLY A 13 11.98 73.07 -37.43
CA GLY A 13 12.78 74.18 -37.99
C GLY A 13 13.76 73.79 -39.10
N ALA A 14 13.28 73.72 -40.34
CA ALA A 14 14.05 74.03 -41.55
C ALA A 14 13.64 75.43 -42.03
N PRO A 15 14.51 76.19 -42.72
CA PRO A 15 14.21 76.40 -44.14
C PRO A 15 15.42 76.56 -45.07
N ASP A 16 15.04 76.49 -46.34
CA ASP A 16 15.74 76.43 -47.62
C ASP A 16 15.99 77.89 -48.15
N PRO A 17 16.16 78.15 -49.46
CA PRO A 17 17.43 78.44 -50.12
C PRO A 17 17.54 79.87 -50.71
N ASP A 18 18.69 80.09 -51.36
CA ASP A 18 18.80 80.68 -52.70
C ASP A 18 19.19 82.17 -52.88
N LYS A 19 20.09 82.31 -53.87
CA LYS A 19 20.36 83.44 -54.78
C LYS A 19 21.44 84.47 -54.44
N SER A 20 22.45 84.35 -55.32
CA SER A 20 23.02 85.39 -56.20
C SER A 20 24.40 85.93 -55.80
N ALA A 21 25.29 86.28 -56.70
CA ALA A 21 25.56 85.92 -58.09
C ALA A 21 26.89 86.61 -58.45
N ALA A 22 27.72 85.92 -59.22
CA ALA A 22 28.52 86.48 -60.31
C ALA A 22 29.37 87.75 -60.05
N THR A 23 30.67 87.54 -59.82
CA THR A 23 31.83 88.21 -60.46
C THR A 23 33.04 87.76 -59.63
N VAL A 24 33.90 86.86 -60.09
CA VAL A 24 35.12 87.15 -60.85
C VAL A 24 35.56 85.85 -61.54
N ALA A 25 35.18 85.71 -62.81
CA ALA A 25 35.77 84.74 -63.73
C ALA A 25 36.98 85.42 -64.39
N GLY A 26 38.17 84.81 -64.29
CA GLY A 26 39.32 85.30 -65.08
C GLY A 26 40.73 84.89 -64.65
N ALA A 27 40.94 84.26 -63.49
CA ALA A 27 42.29 83.86 -63.06
C ALA A 27 42.41 82.43 -62.44
N ALA A 28 41.32 81.65 -62.44
CA ALA A 28 41.24 80.35 -61.75
C ALA A 28 41.56 79.11 -62.63
N GLY A 29 41.85 79.29 -63.92
CA GLY A 29 42.00 78.17 -64.87
C GLY A 29 43.34 77.42 -64.81
N ALA A 30 44.43 78.05 -64.36
CA ALA A 30 45.77 77.45 -64.42
C ALA A 30 46.25 76.82 -63.09
N VAL A 31 45.68 77.22 -61.95
CA VAL A 31 46.05 76.66 -60.62
C VAL A 31 45.23 75.41 -60.26
N GLY A 32 43.99 75.30 -60.75
CA GLY A 32 43.12 74.15 -60.48
C GLY A 32 43.58 72.83 -61.11
N ILE A 33 44.24 72.88 -62.27
CA ILE A 33 44.70 71.67 -62.98
C ILE A 33 45.93 71.05 -62.30
N ALA A 34 46.84 71.86 -61.76
CA ALA A 34 48.01 71.37 -61.01
C ALA A 34 47.65 70.85 -59.61
N ALA A 35 46.73 71.52 -58.89
CA ALA A 35 46.25 71.05 -57.59
C ALA A 35 45.41 69.78 -57.70
N GLY A 36 44.61 69.64 -58.77
CA GLY A 36 43.80 68.44 -59.03
C GLY A 36 44.65 67.18 -59.29
N PHE A 37 45.81 67.31 -59.95
CA PHE A 37 46.68 66.16 -60.22
C PHE A 37 47.42 65.66 -58.97
N ILE A 38 47.82 66.59 -58.09
CA ILE A 38 48.51 66.26 -56.82
C ILE A 38 47.53 65.64 -55.81
N LEU A 39 46.30 66.17 -55.70
CA LEU A 39 45.26 65.61 -54.83
C LEU A 39 44.76 64.24 -55.30
N ARG A 40 44.69 63.99 -56.62
CA ARG A 40 44.28 62.69 -57.16
C ARG A 40 45.33 61.60 -56.92
N ASN A 41 46.62 61.92 -57.01
CA ASN A 41 47.69 60.96 -56.71
C ASN A 41 47.85 60.66 -55.22
N LEU A 42 47.54 61.62 -54.33
CA LEU A 42 47.50 61.38 -52.88
C LEU A 42 46.26 60.57 -52.46
N GLY A 43 45.12 60.80 -53.10
CA GLY A 43 43.89 60.02 -52.87
C GLY A 43 44.03 58.55 -53.24
N LEU A 44 44.67 58.23 -54.37
CA LEU A 44 44.86 56.83 -54.82
C LEU A 44 45.81 56.03 -53.91
N LYS A 45 46.83 56.67 -53.33
CA LYS A 45 47.69 56.02 -52.32
C LYS A 45 46.96 55.80 -51.00
N ALA A 46 46.17 56.77 -50.56
CA ALA A 46 45.37 56.64 -49.35
C ALA A 46 44.29 55.56 -49.48
N GLU A 47 43.66 55.41 -50.65
CA GLU A 47 42.68 54.35 -50.91
C GLU A 47 43.32 52.95 -50.93
N GLN A 48 44.54 52.81 -51.47
CA GLN A 48 45.26 51.53 -51.44
C GLN A 48 45.68 51.13 -50.02
N GLU A 49 46.22 52.07 -49.23
CA GLU A 49 46.57 51.79 -47.83
C GLU A 49 45.33 51.52 -46.96
N LEU A 50 44.22 52.21 -47.22
CA LEU A 50 42.95 51.95 -46.55
C LEU A 50 42.37 50.59 -46.93
N ALA A 51 42.45 50.20 -48.21
CA ALA A 51 42.01 48.88 -48.67
C ALA A 51 42.84 47.75 -48.04
N ASP A 52 44.17 47.92 -47.94
CA ASP A 52 45.05 46.96 -47.27
C ASP A 52 44.78 46.90 -45.76
N LEU A 53 44.53 48.03 -45.10
CA LEU A 53 44.13 48.08 -43.68
C LEU A 53 42.78 47.41 -43.43
N VAL A 54 41.78 47.66 -44.28
CA VAL A 54 40.45 47.03 -44.18
C VAL A 54 40.55 45.52 -44.44
N ALA A 55 41.35 45.08 -45.40
CA ALA A 55 41.61 43.66 -45.66
C ALA A 55 42.35 42.99 -44.48
N LYS A 56 43.30 43.69 -43.86
CA LYS A 56 44.05 43.19 -42.70
C LYS A 56 43.18 43.11 -41.44
N ILE A 57 42.36 44.14 -41.17
CA ILE A 57 41.38 44.15 -40.07
C ILE A 57 40.31 43.06 -40.26
N GLY A 58 39.85 42.83 -41.50
CA GLY A 58 38.92 41.74 -41.81
C GLY A 58 39.53 40.36 -41.59
N LYS A 59 40.81 40.18 -41.92
CA LYS A 59 41.54 38.92 -41.73
C LYS A 59 41.86 38.62 -40.27
N GLU A 60 42.14 39.66 -39.47
CA GLU A 60 42.35 39.51 -38.02
C GLU A 60 41.03 39.21 -37.29
N ARG A 61 39.94 39.92 -37.60
CA ARG A 61 38.62 39.63 -37.01
C ARG A 61 38.09 38.24 -37.36
N THR A 62 38.30 37.77 -38.58
CA THR A 62 37.91 36.40 -38.97
C THR A 62 38.76 35.34 -38.27
N ARG A 63 40.05 35.60 -38.03
CA ARG A 63 40.92 34.71 -37.27
C ARG A 63 40.51 34.63 -35.80
N GLU A 64 40.16 35.76 -35.19
CA GLU A 64 39.63 35.82 -33.82
C GLU A 64 38.28 35.10 -33.70
N ALA A 65 37.37 35.28 -34.66
CA ALA A 65 36.08 34.58 -34.69
C ALA A 65 36.24 33.07 -34.87
N VAL A 66 37.17 32.62 -35.70
CA VAL A 66 37.46 31.18 -35.88
C VAL A 66 38.11 30.61 -34.61
N GLN A 67 39.01 31.35 -33.96
CA GLN A 67 39.60 30.91 -32.69
C GLN A 67 38.56 30.82 -31.57
N SER A 68 37.66 31.79 -31.43
CA SER A 68 36.59 31.76 -30.42
C SER A 68 35.57 30.64 -30.69
N LEU A 69 35.21 30.40 -31.96
CA LEU A 69 34.36 29.27 -32.35
C LEU A 69 35.06 27.93 -32.11
N SER A 70 36.37 27.83 -32.33
CA SER A 70 37.13 26.60 -32.05
C SER A 70 37.18 26.31 -30.55
N ALA A 71 37.35 27.33 -29.71
CA ALA A 71 37.33 27.21 -28.25
C ALA A 71 35.93 26.86 -27.72
N GLN A 72 34.88 27.46 -28.29
CA GLN A 72 33.49 27.09 -27.97
C GLN A 72 33.19 25.64 -28.37
N LYS A 73 33.59 25.21 -29.57
CA LYS A 73 33.42 23.83 -30.02
C LYS A 73 34.15 22.85 -29.10
N GLN A 74 35.39 23.15 -28.73
CA GLN A 74 36.16 22.30 -27.81
C GLN A 74 35.53 22.23 -26.41
N SER A 75 34.90 23.32 -25.95
CA SER A 75 34.15 23.32 -24.68
C SER A 75 32.84 22.50 -24.75
N LEU A 76 32.17 22.50 -25.91
CA LEU A 76 30.97 21.69 -26.18
C LEU A 76 31.30 20.20 -26.32
N ASP A 77 32.39 19.87 -27.02
CA ASP A 77 32.88 18.50 -27.19
C ASP A 77 33.33 17.93 -25.82
N PHE A 78 33.96 18.75 -24.97
CA PHE A 78 34.30 18.34 -23.60
C PHE A 78 33.05 18.10 -22.74
N ARG A 79 32.07 19.01 -22.80
CA ARG A 79 30.82 18.90 -22.04
C ARG A 79 30.00 17.67 -22.45
N SER A 80 29.90 17.42 -23.75
CA SER A 80 29.19 16.25 -24.30
C SER A 80 29.90 14.93 -23.98
N GLY A 81 31.25 14.90 -23.98
CA GLY A 81 32.01 13.74 -23.52
C GLY A 81 31.82 13.42 -22.03
N VAL A 82 31.77 14.46 -21.17
CA VAL A 82 31.49 14.31 -19.74
C VAL A 82 30.06 13.82 -19.50
N GLU A 83 29.06 14.40 -20.16
CA GLU A 83 27.66 13.98 -20.06
C GLU A 83 27.47 12.53 -20.52
N LEU A 84 28.12 12.12 -21.61
CA LEU A 84 28.09 10.73 -22.09
C LEU A 84 28.70 9.78 -21.04
N SER A 85 29.86 10.12 -20.48
CA SER A 85 30.55 9.28 -19.48
C SER A 85 29.77 9.11 -18.17
N ILE A 86 29.05 10.16 -17.74
CA ILE A 86 28.17 10.11 -16.57
C ILE A 86 26.94 9.26 -16.88
N GLY A 87 26.36 9.39 -18.08
CA GLY A 87 25.26 8.56 -18.55
C GLY A 87 25.59 7.07 -18.56
N THR A 88 26.73 6.66 -19.13
CA THR A 88 27.16 5.26 -19.12
C THR A 88 27.49 4.77 -17.71
N GLY A 89 28.09 5.60 -16.86
CA GLY A 89 28.35 5.28 -15.46
C GLY A 89 27.08 4.97 -14.68
N LEU A 90 26.00 5.73 -14.91
CA LEU A 90 24.71 5.51 -14.24
C LEU A 90 23.97 4.27 -14.73
N VAL A 91 24.01 3.98 -16.04
CA VAL A 91 23.44 2.74 -16.59
C VAL A 91 24.17 1.53 -16.00
N ALA A 92 25.49 1.59 -15.90
CA ALA A 92 26.28 0.54 -15.25
C ALA A 92 25.97 0.40 -13.76
N LEU A 93 25.77 1.53 -13.05
CA LEU A 93 25.38 1.52 -11.64
C LEU A 93 23.99 0.89 -11.46
N GLY A 94 23.00 1.29 -12.27
CA GLY A 94 21.64 0.73 -12.25
C GLY A 94 21.61 -0.77 -12.56
N ALA A 95 22.39 -1.22 -13.55
CA ALA A 95 22.56 -2.63 -13.84
C ALA A 95 23.22 -3.38 -12.67
N ALA A 96 24.22 -2.79 -12.02
CA ALA A 96 24.87 -3.38 -10.84
C ALA A 96 23.92 -3.46 -9.64
N THR A 97 23.04 -2.48 -9.41
CA THR A 97 22.02 -2.56 -8.36
C THR A 97 20.97 -3.62 -8.64
N LEU A 98 20.54 -3.80 -9.90
CA LEU A 98 19.63 -4.87 -10.29
C LEU A 98 20.27 -6.25 -10.12
N ILE A 99 21.55 -6.40 -10.49
CA ILE A 99 22.31 -7.63 -10.27
C ILE A 99 22.48 -7.91 -8.76
N ALA A 100 22.79 -6.89 -7.96
CA ALA A 100 22.90 -7.02 -6.51
C ALA A 100 21.54 -7.39 -5.88
N ALA A 101 20.44 -6.79 -6.31
CA ALA A 101 19.09 -7.15 -5.88
C ALA A 101 18.75 -8.60 -6.25
N GLY A 102 19.09 -9.04 -7.47
CA GLY A 102 18.96 -10.42 -7.91
C GLY A 102 19.80 -11.39 -7.08
N LEU A 103 21.06 -11.06 -6.78
CA LEU A 103 21.94 -11.88 -5.95
C LEU A 103 21.42 -12.00 -4.51
N VAL A 104 20.88 -10.92 -3.94
CA VAL A 104 20.27 -10.93 -2.60
C VAL A 104 19.00 -11.80 -2.59
N TYR A 105 18.22 -11.79 -3.69
CA TYR A 105 17.09 -12.70 -3.89
C TYR A 105 17.52 -14.17 -3.96
N PHE A 106 18.55 -14.50 -4.74
CA PHE A 106 19.05 -15.88 -4.87
C PHE A 106 19.83 -16.38 -3.65
N ALA A 107 20.41 -15.49 -2.85
CA ALA A 107 21.15 -15.84 -1.64
C ALA A 107 20.25 -16.12 -0.41
N GLY A 108 18.93 -16.09 -0.56
CA GLY A 108 17.99 -16.41 0.53
C GLY A 108 17.94 -15.35 1.64
N VAL A 109 18.40 -14.13 1.37
CA VAL A 109 18.28 -13.02 2.32
C VAL A 109 16.81 -12.57 2.36
N LYS A 110 16.27 -12.40 3.56
CA LYS A 110 14.86 -12.02 3.75
C LYS A 110 14.50 -10.77 2.92
N PRO A 111 13.43 -10.81 2.10
CA PRO A 111 13.10 -9.77 1.14
C PRO A 111 12.93 -8.39 1.79
N ARG A 112 12.41 -8.33 3.03
CA ARG A 112 12.28 -7.08 3.78
C ARG A 112 13.62 -6.44 4.14
N ARG A 113 14.64 -7.22 4.52
CA ARG A 113 15.98 -6.70 4.83
C ARG A 113 16.71 -6.25 3.57
N ALA A 114 16.56 -7.01 2.50
CA ALA A 114 17.06 -6.66 1.17
C ALA A 114 16.50 -5.30 0.71
N ALA A 115 15.18 -5.12 0.82
CA ALA A 115 14.52 -3.87 0.48
C ALA A 115 15.00 -2.68 1.28
N LEU A 116 15.12 -2.84 2.60
CA LEU A 116 15.55 -1.77 3.50
C LEU A 116 16.99 -1.34 3.22
N LEU A 117 17.86 -2.29 2.86
CA LEU A 117 19.24 -2.01 2.44
C LEU A 117 19.31 -1.39 1.04
N LEU A 118 18.44 -1.78 0.13
CA LEU A 118 18.46 -1.34 -1.27
C LEU A 118 17.66 -0.06 -1.51
N PHE A 119 16.71 0.30 -0.64
CA PHE A 119 15.85 1.47 -0.84
C PHE A 119 16.62 2.80 -0.86
N PRO A 120 17.51 3.12 0.10
CA PRO A 120 18.29 4.37 0.05
C PRO A 120 19.13 4.55 -1.23
N PRO A 121 19.91 3.54 -1.70
CA PRO A 121 20.66 3.71 -2.94
C PRO A 121 19.75 3.79 -4.16
N PHE A 122 18.63 3.06 -4.22
CA PHE A 122 17.67 3.19 -5.32
C PHE A 122 17.02 4.58 -5.37
N LEU A 123 16.63 5.12 -4.22
CA LEU A 123 16.08 6.48 -4.13
C LEU A 123 17.11 7.52 -4.57
N PHE A 124 18.37 7.38 -4.13
CA PHE A 124 19.44 8.27 -4.54
C PHE A 124 19.69 8.22 -6.06
N VAL A 125 19.74 7.02 -6.65
CA VAL A 125 19.88 6.84 -8.10
C VAL A 125 18.68 7.43 -8.84
N ALA A 126 17.46 7.27 -8.33
CA ALA A 126 16.26 7.85 -8.94
C ALA A 126 16.30 9.39 -8.92
N VAL A 127 16.63 10.00 -7.79
CA VAL A 127 16.74 11.47 -7.66
C VAL A 127 17.85 12.01 -8.55
N TYR A 128 19.01 11.35 -8.58
CA TYR A 128 20.14 11.77 -9.40
C TYR A 128 19.89 11.59 -10.91
N ALA A 129 19.25 10.49 -11.32
CA ALA A 129 18.82 10.28 -12.69
C ALA A 129 17.82 11.36 -13.13
N THR A 130 16.88 11.72 -12.27
CA THR A 130 15.91 12.81 -12.51
C THR A 130 16.62 14.16 -12.71
N TYR A 131 17.65 14.43 -11.90
CA TYR A 131 18.46 15.64 -12.04
C TYR A 131 19.24 15.70 -13.36
N MET A 132 19.83 14.58 -13.79
CA MET A 132 20.71 14.53 -14.97
C MET A 132 19.97 14.34 -16.30
N ALA A 133 18.94 13.49 -16.34
CA ALA A 133 18.25 13.05 -17.55
C ALA A 133 16.84 13.64 -17.69
N GLY A 134 16.42 14.49 -16.76
CA GLY A 134 15.10 15.10 -16.74
C GLY A 134 13.98 14.12 -16.35
N VAL A 135 12.75 14.61 -16.46
CA VAL A 135 11.53 13.96 -15.94
C VAL A 135 11.24 12.60 -16.60
N GLU A 136 11.77 12.33 -17.80
CA GLU A 136 11.57 11.04 -18.49
C GLU A 136 12.19 9.87 -17.73
N SER A 137 13.32 10.09 -17.03
CA SER A 137 13.97 9.08 -16.19
C SER A 137 13.18 8.72 -14.92
N LEU A 138 12.28 9.62 -14.51
CA LEU A 138 11.40 9.48 -13.34
C LEU A 138 10.35 8.38 -13.58
N ALA A 139 9.93 8.18 -14.84
CA ALA A 139 9.02 7.09 -15.19
C ALA A 139 9.67 5.73 -14.89
N PHE A 140 10.86 5.45 -15.43
CA PHE A 140 11.49 4.15 -15.28
C PHE A 140 11.91 3.87 -13.82
N THR A 141 12.52 4.86 -13.16
CA THR A 141 12.97 4.71 -11.76
C THR A 141 11.81 4.71 -10.77
N GLY A 142 10.78 5.52 -11.00
CA GLY A 142 9.55 5.55 -10.21
C GLY A 142 8.78 4.25 -10.28
N PHE A 143 8.50 3.73 -11.49
CA PHE A 143 7.80 2.45 -11.65
C PHE A 143 8.61 1.28 -11.05
N SER A 144 9.93 1.29 -11.19
CA SER A 144 10.80 0.26 -10.60
C SER A 144 10.78 0.31 -9.07
N ALA A 145 10.82 1.51 -8.48
CA ALA A 145 10.72 1.68 -7.03
C ALA A 145 9.35 1.24 -6.50
N ILE A 146 8.25 1.57 -7.20
CA ILE A 146 6.90 1.11 -6.85
C ILE A 146 6.80 -0.42 -6.96
N ALA A 147 7.31 -1.01 -8.04
CA ALA A 147 7.30 -2.46 -8.22
C ALA A 147 8.12 -3.18 -7.14
N LEU A 148 9.28 -2.64 -6.76
CA LEU A 148 10.10 -3.16 -5.67
C LEU A 148 9.39 -3.03 -4.32
N LEU A 149 8.78 -1.88 -4.05
CA LEU A 149 8.02 -1.65 -2.82
C LEU A 149 6.85 -2.64 -2.73
N ALA A 150 6.07 -2.76 -3.82
CA ALA A 150 4.98 -3.72 -3.93
C ALA A 150 5.47 -5.15 -3.76
N TYR A 151 6.61 -5.53 -4.34
CA TYR A 151 7.19 -6.86 -4.16
C TYR A 151 7.57 -7.16 -2.70
N VAL A 152 8.10 -6.16 -2.00
CA VAL A 152 8.57 -6.28 -0.62
C VAL A 152 7.42 -6.29 0.37
N THR A 153 6.39 -5.50 0.11
CA THR A 153 5.18 -5.45 0.94
C THR A 153 4.22 -6.61 0.64
N SER A 154 4.20 -7.14 -0.58
CA SER A 154 3.37 -8.30 -0.96
C SER A 154 3.97 -9.66 -0.63
N GLY A 155 5.22 -9.70 -0.18
CA GLY A 155 5.85 -10.93 0.29
C GLY A 155 5.07 -11.52 1.47
N PRO A 156 4.63 -12.79 1.39
CA PRO A 156 3.81 -13.41 2.43
C PRO A 156 4.56 -13.42 3.76
N ASN A 157 3.86 -13.05 4.83
CA ASN A 157 4.48 -12.84 6.13
C ASN A 157 4.97 -14.19 6.71
N GLU A 158 6.28 -14.45 6.68
CA GLU A 158 6.89 -15.69 7.22
C GLU A 158 6.46 -15.96 8.67
N ARG A 159 6.26 -14.90 9.46
CA ARG A 159 5.75 -15.03 10.84
C ARG A 159 4.33 -15.58 10.81
N ALA A 160 3.43 -14.95 10.07
CA ALA A 160 2.04 -15.42 9.94
C ALA A 160 1.99 -16.86 9.43
N ARG A 161 2.84 -17.27 8.48
CA ARG A 161 2.92 -18.67 8.04
C ARG A 161 3.31 -19.65 9.15
N LYS A 162 4.31 -19.31 9.96
CA LYS A 162 4.72 -20.15 11.10
C LYS A 162 3.61 -20.24 12.14
N GLU A 163 2.97 -19.12 12.45
CA GLU A 163 1.83 -19.10 13.37
C GLU A 163 0.64 -19.89 12.81
N LEU A 164 0.35 -19.79 11.51
CA LEU A 164 -0.70 -20.57 10.84
C LEU A 164 -0.40 -22.08 10.87
N GLU A 165 0.85 -22.47 10.68
CA GLU A 165 1.30 -23.85 10.82
C GLU A 165 1.18 -24.35 12.27
N ALA A 166 1.50 -23.50 13.25
CA ALA A 166 1.32 -23.81 14.67
C ALA A 166 -0.17 -23.97 15.01
N PHE A 167 -1.00 -23.04 14.55
CA PHE A 167 -2.45 -23.03 14.74
C PHE A 167 -3.15 -24.22 14.09
N ARG A 168 -2.61 -24.77 12.99
CA ARG A 168 -3.17 -25.99 12.38
C ARG A 168 -3.22 -27.18 13.34
N ASN A 169 -2.39 -27.17 14.39
CA ASN A 169 -2.37 -28.16 15.47
C ASN A 169 -3.32 -27.82 16.64
N PHE A 170 -4.20 -26.83 16.50
CA PHE A 170 -5.13 -26.36 17.53
C PHE A 170 -5.89 -27.48 18.26
N PRO A 171 -6.49 -28.49 17.59
CA PRO A 171 -7.21 -29.54 18.30
C PRO A 171 -6.33 -30.32 19.28
N ALA A 172 -5.04 -30.46 18.97
CA ALA A 172 -4.09 -31.08 19.87
C ALA A 172 -3.72 -30.19 21.05
N ARG A 173 -3.69 -28.85 20.87
CA ARG A 173 -3.41 -27.88 21.95
C ARG A 173 -4.55 -27.80 22.95
N ALA A 174 -5.79 -27.69 22.45
CA ALA A 174 -6.99 -27.65 23.29
C ALA A 174 -7.14 -28.93 24.16
N GLU A 175 -6.80 -30.10 23.62
CA GLU A 175 -6.79 -31.37 24.38
C GLU A 175 -5.72 -31.40 25.50
N VAL A 176 -4.62 -30.67 25.36
CA VAL A 176 -3.55 -30.61 26.37
C VAL A 176 -3.95 -29.68 27.51
N GLU A 177 -4.51 -28.51 27.19
CA GLU A 177 -4.94 -27.52 28.20
C GLU A 177 -6.06 -28.05 29.10
N SER A 178 -7.07 -28.69 28.50
CA SER A 178 -8.16 -29.33 29.25
C SER A 178 -7.66 -30.39 30.23
N LYS A 179 -6.64 -31.18 29.86
CA LYS A 179 -6.03 -32.20 30.75
C LYS A 179 -5.05 -31.62 31.77
N SER A 180 -4.46 -30.46 31.51
CA SER A 180 -3.45 -29.84 32.37
C SER A 180 -4.01 -29.35 33.70
N LYS A 181 -5.30 -29.03 33.75
CA LYS A 181 -5.99 -28.60 34.98
C LYS A 181 -6.11 -29.73 36.02
N ASP A 182 -6.03 -31.00 35.61
CA ASP A 182 -6.34 -32.13 36.50
C ASP A 182 -5.17 -33.06 36.91
N GLN A 183 -4.02 -33.13 36.21
CA GLN A 183 -2.93 -34.02 36.68
C GLN A 183 -1.55 -33.81 36.00
N ALA A 184 -0.48 -33.91 36.81
CA ALA A 184 0.93 -34.17 36.49
C ALA A 184 1.40 -33.92 35.03
N TYR A 185 1.50 -32.63 34.68
CA TYR A 185 1.93 -32.03 33.40
C TYR A 185 2.97 -32.80 32.56
N ARG A 186 3.96 -33.44 33.20
CA ARG A 186 5.07 -34.11 32.47
C ARG A 186 4.67 -35.41 31.79
N ALA A 187 3.75 -36.20 32.34
CA ALA A 187 3.41 -37.50 31.76
C ALA A 187 2.41 -37.38 30.61
N SER A 188 1.46 -36.45 30.71
CA SER A 188 0.46 -36.15 29.68
C SER A 188 1.09 -35.48 28.45
N TYR A 189 2.01 -34.51 28.64
CA TYR A 189 2.73 -33.89 27.53
C TYR A 189 3.56 -34.91 26.73
N ILE A 190 4.31 -35.78 27.42
CA ILE A 190 5.10 -36.84 26.78
C ILE A 190 4.20 -37.88 26.08
N ALA A 191 3.00 -38.16 26.61
CA ALA A 191 2.06 -39.09 25.99
C ALA A 191 1.40 -38.51 24.73
N VAL A 192 1.04 -37.22 24.75
CA VAL A 192 0.48 -36.50 23.58
C VAL A 192 1.52 -36.33 22.49
N GLU A 193 2.76 -35.97 22.86
CA GLU A 193 3.90 -35.88 21.93
C GLU A 193 4.25 -37.25 21.31
N LYS A 194 4.03 -38.35 22.04
CA LYS A 194 4.20 -39.72 21.54
C LYS A 194 3.01 -40.23 20.72
N SER A 195 1.79 -39.74 20.93
CA SER A 195 0.62 -40.13 20.14
C SER A 195 0.62 -39.38 18.80
N LYS A 196 1.44 -39.87 17.87
CA LYS A 196 1.75 -39.34 16.52
C LYS A 196 0.59 -39.07 15.54
N THR A 197 -0.67 -39.07 15.96
CA THR A 197 -1.78 -38.63 15.10
C THR A 197 -2.18 -37.22 15.49
N VAL A 198 -1.35 -36.24 15.11
CA VAL A 198 -1.68 -34.82 15.28
C VAL A 198 -2.94 -34.55 14.46
N LYS A 199 -4.04 -34.28 15.14
CA LYS A 199 -5.30 -33.89 14.52
C LYS A 199 -5.10 -32.51 13.88
N LEU A 200 -5.02 -32.46 12.56
CA LEU A 200 -4.87 -31.19 11.83
C LEU A 200 -6.23 -30.65 11.42
N LEU A 201 -6.42 -29.33 11.58
CA LEU A 201 -7.57 -28.65 11.00
C LEU A 201 -7.56 -28.79 9.48
N ARG A 202 -8.75 -28.99 8.91
CA ARG A 202 -8.94 -29.09 7.47
C ARG A 202 -8.97 -27.71 6.86
N THR A 203 -8.09 -27.48 5.89
CA THR A 203 -8.16 -26.31 5.03
C THR A 203 -9.27 -26.48 3.99
N VAL A 204 -10.03 -25.42 3.72
CA VAL A 204 -11.01 -25.35 2.64
C VAL A 204 -10.65 -24.25 1.65
N THR A 205 -11.07 -24.41 0.40
CA THR A 205 -10.74 -23.47 -0.69
C THR A 205 -11.68 -22.28 -0.73
N SER A 206 -12.92 -22.45 -0.27
CA SER A 206 -13.96 -21.44 -0.30
C SER A 206 -14.91 -21.63 0.88
N LEU A 207 -15.49 -20.53 1.34
CA LEU A 207 -16.52 -20.53 2.38
C LEU A 207 -17.90 -20.84 1.78
N PRO A 208 -18.87 -21.31 2.59
CA PRO A 208 -20.27 -21.30 2.18
C PRO A 208 -20.73 -19.88 1.80
N PRO A 209 -21.59 -19.69 0.79
CA PRO A 209 -21.96 -18.36 0.28
C PRO A 209 -22.55 -17.41 1.32
N GLU A 210 -23.23 -17.94 2.34
CA GLU A 210 -23.80 -17.15 3.43
C GLU A 210 -22.71 -16.56 4.33
N LEU A 211 -21.69 -17.36 4.67
CA LEU A 211 -20.55 -16.93 5.47
C LEU A 211 -19.55 -16.09 4.66
N GLU A 212 -19.42 -16.37 3.36
CA GLU A 212 -18.56 -15.60 2.47
C GLU A 212 -19.01 -14.14 2.35
N ARG A 213 -20.32 -13.88 2.38
CA ARG A 213 -20.90 -12.52 2.35
C ARG A 213 -20.64 -11.71 3.61
N LEU A 214 -20.37 -12.36 4.74
CA LEU A 214 -20.01 -11.68 5.98
C LEU A 214 -18.59 -11.10 5.94
N LEU A 215 -17.67 -11.76 5.24
CA LEU A 215 -16.25 -11.40 5.30
C LEU A 215 -15.99 -9.94 4.88
N PRO A 216 -16.57 -9.42 3.77
CA PRO A 216 -16.42 -8.01 3.41
C PRO A 216 -17.05 -7.02 4.39
N LEU A 217 -18.03 -7.46 5.21
CA LEU A 217 -18.65 -6.60 6.23
C LEU A 217 -17.75 -6.45 7.47
N VAL A 218 -16.92 -7.46 7.73
CA VAL A 218 -15.89 -7.42 8.79
C VAL A 218 -14.71 -6.55 8.34
N GLY A 219 -14.26 -6.72 7.09
CA GLY A 219 -13.18 -5.93 6.53
C GLY A 219 -12.78 -6.42 5.14
N GLU A 220 -12.17 -5.54 4.36
CA GLU A 220 -11.55 -5.91 3.09
C GLU A 220 -10.22 -6.63 3.34
N GLY A 221 -9.58 -7.17 2.30
CA GLY A 221 -8.27 -7.80 2.43
C GLY A 221 -8.15 -9.08 1.63
N ARG A 222 -6.96 -9.68 1.71
CA ARG A 222 -6.66 -10.92 1.00
C ARG A 222 -6.83 -12.12 1.92
N PRO A 223 -7.82 -13.00 1.68
CA PRO A 223 -7.93 -14.24 2.45
C PRO A 223 -6.70 -15.12 2.18
N VAL A 224 -6.03 -15.53 3.25
CA VAL A 224 -4.85 -16.40 3.20
C VAL A 224 -5.26 -17.85 3.27
N VAL A 225 -6.11 -18.18 4.23
CA VAL A 225 -6.54 -19.56 4.51
C VAL A 225 -7.89 -19.59 5.22
N TYR A 226 -8.65 -20.64 4.95
CA TYR A 226 -9.86 -20.98 5.67
C TYR A 226 -9.68 -22.34 6.35
N TYR A 227 -9.92 -22.41 7.65
CA TYR A 227 -9.96 -23.66 8.39
C TYR A 227 -11.41 -24.00 8.73
N GLN A 228 -11.82 -25.23 8.40
CA GLN A 228 -13.13 -25.75 8.77
C GLN A 228 -13.10 -26.18 10.23
N LEU A 229 -13.90 -25.52 11.06
CA LEU A 229 -14.16 -25.93 12.45
C LEU A 229 -15.31 -26.94 12.45
N LYS A 230 -16.50 -26.52 12.01
CA LYS A 230 -17.69 -27.37 11.88
C LYS A 230 -18.15 -27.40 10.43
N LYS A 231 -18.54 -28.58 9.93
CA LYS A 231 -18.90 -28.70 8.50
C LYS A 231 -20.13 -27.85 8.20
N ASN A 232 -20.02 -26.94 7.24
CA ASN A 232 -21.09 -26.02 6.80
C ASN A 232 -21.60 -25.04 7.85
N ALA A 233 -21.13 -25.11 9.10
CA ALA A 233 -21.63 -24.27 10.18
C ALA A 233 -20.59 -23.28 10.73
N ALA A 234 -19.31 -23.65 10.82
CA ALA A 234 -18.30 -22.76 11.42
C ALA A 234 -16.92 -22.87 10.75
N TYR A 235 -16.31 -21.72 10.46
CA TYR A 235 -15.03 -21.61 9.76
C TYR A 235 -14.17 -20.50 10.35
N LEU A 236 -12.88 -20.74 10.51
CA LEU A 236 -11.89 -19.70 10.78
C LEU A 236 -11.34 -19.17 9.46
N ALA A 237 -11.39 -17.86 9.25
CA ALA A 237 -10.74 -17.18 8.14
C ALA A 237 -9.61 -16.29 8.65
N VAL A 238 -8.45 -16.40 8.01
CA VAL A 238 -7.30 -15.51 8.26
C VAL A 238 -7.10 -14.63 7.03
N VAL A 239 -7.15 -13.33 7.25
CA VAL A 239 -7.10 -12.30 6.20
C VAL A 239 -5.90 -11.40 6.45
N GLU A 240 -5.05 -11.28 5.44
CA GLU A 240 -3.92 -10.35 5.45
C GLU A 240 -4.36 -8.98 4.92
N ALA A 241 -3.77 -7.93 5.49
CA ALA A 241 -3.83 -6.57 4.98
C ALA A 241 -3.40 -6.52 3.51
N ASP A 242 -4.01 -5.64 2.74
CA ASP A 242 -3.69 -5.42 1.33
C ASP A 242 -3.61 -3.91 1.02
N ALA A 243 -3.75 -3.53 -0.25
CA ALA A 243 -3.69 -2.12 -0.63
C ALA A 243 -4.90 -1.29 -0.12
N TYR A 244 -5.98 -1.94 0.28
CA TYR A 244 -7.25 -1.32 0.66
C TYR A 244 -7.56 -1.50 2.15
N ASN A 245 -7.11 -2.62 2.75
CA ASN A 245 -7.21 -2.85 4.18
C ASN A 245 -5.86 -2.71 4.89
N ILE A 246 -5.85 -1.90 5.94
CA ILE A 246 -4.64 -1.53 6.70
C ILE A 246 -4.26 -2.60 7.74
N SER A 247 -5.18 -3.47 8.14
CA SER A 247 -4.96 -4.42 9.24
C SER A 247 -5.22 -5.87 8.84
N ASP A 248 -4.28 -6.75 9.18
CA ASP A 248 -4.54 -8.19 9.27
C ASP A 248 -5.72 -8.44 10.23
N PHE A 249 -6.48 -9.50 10.02
CA PHE A 249 -7.47 -9.97 11.00
C PHE A 249 -7.71 -11.48 10.92
N CYS A 250 -8.19 -12.01 12.04
CA CYS A 250 -8.62 -13.38 12.19
C CYS A 250 -10.10 -13.38 12.56
N THR A 251 -10.93 -14.15 11.86
CA THR A 251 -12.38 -14.16 12.10
C THR A 251 -12.94 -15.57 12.12
N VAL A 252 -13.78 -15.88 13.11
CA VAL A 252 -14.58 -17.11 13.17
C VAL A 252 -15.98 -16.77 12.63
N LEU A 253 -16.30 -17.33 11.48
CA LEU A 253 -17.58 -17.20 10.77
C LEU A 253 -18.48 -18.36 11.15
N MET A 254 -19.70 -18.05 11.59
CA MET A 254 -20.64 -19.02 12.14
C MET A 254 -22.03 -18.85 11.53
N ALA A 255 -22.66 -19.95 11.13
CA ALA A 255 -24.07 -19.99 10.78
C ALA A 255 -24.91 -20.09 12.05
N LEU A 256 -26.05 -19.41 12.04
CA LEU A 256 -27.00 -19.38 13.15
C LEU A 256 -28.17 -20.33 12.89
N ASP A 257 -28.72 -20.93 13.94
CA ASP A 257 -29.89 -21.82 13.81
C ASP A 257 -31.17 -21.01 13.52
N ASP A 258 -31.31 -19.88 14.22
CA ASP A 258 -32.42 -18.95 14.10
C ASP A 258 -32.00 -17.60 13.47
N GLN A 259 -32.99 -16.83 13.01
CA GLN A 259 -32.77 -15.46 12.55
C GLN A 259 -32.47 -14.53 13.73
N ALA A 260 -31.26 -13.99 13.79
CA ALA A 260 -30.81 -13.06 14.81
C ALA A 260 -31.01 -11.58 14.42
N PRO A 261 -31.06 -10.67 15.41
CA PRO A 261 -31.01 -9.23 15.16
C PRO A 261 -29.69 -8.84 14.45
N ARG A 262 -29.72 -7.72 13.71
CA ARG A 262 -28.53 -7.20 13.03
C ARG A 262 -27.83 -6.16 13.91
N PHE A 263 -26.61 -6.44 14.34
CA PHE A 263 -25.85 -5.52 15.16
C PHE A 263 -24.34 -5.78 15.08
N VAL A 264 -23.57 -4.83 15.58
CA VAL A 264 -22.13 -4.95 15.83
C VAL A 264 -21.86 -4.66 17.30
N ALA A 265 -21.10 -5.52 17.97
CA ALA A 265 -20.52 -5.28 19.28
C ALA A 265 -19.01 -5.15 19.13
N ARG A 266 -18.44 -4.06 19.62
CA ARG A 266 -17.01 -3.77 19.50
C ARG A 266 -16.47 -3.10 20.77
N PRO A 267 -15.18 -3.23 21.08
CA PRO A 267 -14.59 -2.52 22.20
C PRO A 267 -14.76 -1.01 22.03
N LEU A 268 -15.06 -0.30 23.12
CA LEU A 268 -15.20 1.15 23.10
C LEU A 268 -13.88 1.81 22.68
N PRO A 269 -13.90 2.71 21.68
CA PRO A 269 -12.70 3.36 21.23
C PRO A 269 -12.12 4.25 22.34
N ILE A 270 -10.80 4.25 22.43
CA ILE A 270 -10.04 5.10 23.33
C ILE A 270 -9.46 6.26 22.52
N VAL A 271 -9.92 7.48 22.80
CA VAL A 271 -9.45 8.71 22.15
C VAL A 271 -8.75 9.53 23.22
N GLU A 272 -7.48 9.90 22.98
CA GLU A 272 -6.66 10.68 23.92
C GLU A 272 -6.56 10.04 25.33
N GLY A 273 -6.51 8.71 25.38
CA GLY A 273 -6.41 7.95 26.64
C GLY A 273 -7.71 7.88 27.44
N ARG A 274 -8.84 8.36 26.91
CA ARG A 274 -10.17 8.25 27.53
C ARG A 274 -11.10 7.43 26.64
N ARG A 275 -11.88 6.54 27.25
CA ARG A 275 -12.95 5.83 26.54
C ARG A 275 -14.02 6.83 26.09
N VAL A 276 -14.46 6.70 24.84
CA VAL A 276 -15.56 7.51 24.30
C VAL A 276 -16.85 7.15 25.06
N LYS A 277 -17.75 8.13 25.22
CA LYS A 277 -19.06 7.88 25.83
C LYS A 277 -19.83 6.84 25.02
N ASN A 278 -20.29 5.77 25.67
CA ASN A 278 -21.10 4.75 25.00
C ASN A 278 -22.47 5.33 24.57
N THR A 279 -22.73 5.31 23.26
CA THR A 279 -23.98 5.75 22.63
C THR A 279 -24.84 4.58 22.14
N GLY A 280 -24.37 3.34 22.31
CA GLY A 280 -25.02 2.14 21.84
C GLY A 280 -26.13 1.60 22.77
N VAL A 281 -26.50 0.35 22.53
CA VAL A 281 -27.42 -0.42 23.37
C VAL A 281 -26.81 -0.59 24.75
N LYS A 282 -27.59 -0.29 25.78
CA LYS A 282 -27.19 -0.42 27.19
C LYS A 282 -27.73 -1.71 27.79
N PHE A 283 -26.94 -2.29 28.69
CA PHE A 283 -27.24 -3.47 29.47
C PHE A 283 -27.33 -3.05 30.95
N PRO A 284 -28.54 -2.77 31.47
CA PRO A 284 -28.70 -2.26 32.83
C PRO A 284 -28.19 -3.22 33.90
N ASP A 285 -28.31 -4.52 33.64
CA ASP A 285 -27.90 -5.60 34.53
C ASP A 285 -26.39 -5.88 34.45
N ASP A 286 -25.70 -5.27 33.47
CA ASP A 286 -24.27 -5.43 33.22
C ASP A 286 -23.63 -4.08 32.82
N PRO A 287 -23.42 -3.20 33.81
CA PRO A 287 -22.84 -1.89 33.58
C PRO A 287 -21.37 -1.98 33.16
N GLU A 288 -20.62 -2.98 33.61
CA GLU A 288 -19.21 -3.17 33.28
C GLU A 288 -19.04 -3.45 31.79
N PHE A 289 -19.84 -4.37 31.22
CA PHE A 289 -19.87 -4.59 29.78
C PHE A 289 -20.26 -3.30 29.01
N THR A 290 -21.23 -2.54 29.52
CA THR A 290 -21.64 -1.26 28.92
C THR A 290 -20.51 -0.21 28.95
N GLU A 291 -19.56 -0.28 29.90
CA GLU A 291 -18.41 0.62 29.99
C GLU A 291 -17.21 0.19 29.13
N GLU A 292 -17.23 -1.04 28.63
CA GLU A 292 -16.14 -1.64 27.84
C GLU A 292 -16.50 -1.80 26.36
N TYR A 293 -17.76 -2.10 26.07
CA TYR A 293 -18.24 -2.45 24.74
C TYR A 293 -19.31 -1.49 24.21
N LEU A 294 -19.18 -1.15 22.92
CA LEU A 294 -20.14 -0.40 22.13
C LEU A 294 -20.95 -1.38 21.28
N VAL A 295 -22.25 -1.49 21.56
CA VAL A 295 -23.18 -2.33 20.80
C VAL A 295 -24.09 -1.44 19.96
N GLU A 296 -24.04 -1.57 18.64
CA GLU A 296 -24.76 -0.73 17.69
C GLU A 296 -25.63 -1.58 16.75
N PRO A 297 -26.92 -1.28 16.60
CA PRO A 297 -27.73 -1.93 15.59
C PRO A 297 -27.23 -1.57 14.18
N THR A 298 -27.18 -2.55 13.28
CA THR A 298 -26.68 -2.32 11.92
C THR A 298 -27.64 -1.37 11.17
N PRO A 299 -27.13 -0.32 10.50
CA PRO A 299 -27.97 0.62 9.78
C PRO A 299 -28.84 -0.06 8.70
N GLY A 300 -30.04 0.49 8.50
CA GLY A 300 -30.99 0.05 7.47
C GLY A 300 -32.26 -0.63 7.97
N ALA A 301 -32.41 -0.88 9.28
CA ALA A 301 -33.69 -1.25 9.87
C ALA A 301 -34.50 0.01 10.21
N ALA A 302 -35.78 0.06 9.81
CA ALA A 302 -36.69 1.18 10.14
C ALA A 302 -36.92 1.31 11.65
N SER A 303 -36.82 0.20 12.37
CA SER A 303 -36.87 0.10 13.82
C SER A 303 -35.83 -0.95 14.27
N PRO A 304 -34.72 -0.55 14.93
CA PRO A 304 -33.76 -1.50 15.44
C PRO A 304 -34.39 -2.32 16.57
N ASP A 305 -34.18 -3.64 16.55
CA ASP A 305 -34.68 -4.57 17.55
C ASP A 305 -33.75 -4.57 18.78
N LEU A 306 -33.93 -3.59 19.67
CA LEU A 306 -33.05 -3.41 20.82
C LEU A 306 -33.22 -4.52 21.87
N ASP A 307 -34.42 -5.06 22.00
CA ASP A 307 -34.70 -6.11 22.98
C ASP A 307 -34.17 -7.45 22.49
N GLY A 308 -34.33 -7.76 21.20
CA GLY A 308 -33.68 -8.94 20.59
C GLY A 308 -32.15 -8.88 20.68
N ILE A 309 -31.52 -7.70 20.55
CA ILE A 309 -30.06 -7.57 20.74
C ILE A 309 -29.66 -7.91 22.18
N ARG A 310 -30.43 -7.46 23.18
CA ARG A 310 -30.16 -7.76 24.59
C ARG A 310 -30.37 -9.23 24.92
N GLU A 311 -31.38 -9.86 24.32
CA GLU A 311 -31.64 -11.28 24.47
C GLU A 311 -30.54 -12.13 23.82
N PHE A 312 -30.08 -11.74 22.62
CA PHE A 312 -28.99 -12.42 21.91
C PHE A 312 -27.66 -12.33 22.68
N LEU A 313 -27.35 -11.15 23.22
CA LEU A 313 -26.16 -10.95 24.06
C LEU A 313 -26.46 -11.33 25.50
N SER A 314 -26.57 -12.63 25.77
CA SER A 314 -26.73 -13.23 27.10
C SER A 314 -25.62 -12.80 28.07
N GLU A 315 -25.77 -13.08 29.36
CA GLU A 315 -24.69 -12.86 30.35
C GLU A 315 -23.42 -13.64 29.98
N GLU A 316 -23.54 -14.91 29.60
CA GLU A 316 -22.41 -15.75 29.19
C GLU A 316 -21.71 -15.22 27.93
N ALA A 317 -22.48 -14.74 26.94
CA ALA A 317 -21.93 -14.13 25.73
C ALA A 317 -21.20 -12.81 26.03
N ARG A 318 -21.70 -12.00 26.96
CA ARG A 318 -21.05 -10.75 27.39
C ARG A 318 -19.77 -11.03 28.17
N ASP A 319 -19.79 -11.99 29.08
CA ASP A 319 -18.61 -12.42 29.83
C ASP A 319 -17.52 -12.93 28.89
N ALA A 320 -17.87 -13.77 27.92
CA ALA A 320 -16.92 -14.27 26.93
C ALA A 320 -16.30 -13.16 26.08
N LEU A 321 -17.09 -12.15 25.69
CA LEU A 321 -16.58 -10.96 24.99
C LEU A 321 -15.66 -10.13 25.90
N PHE A 322 -15.99 -10.03 27.18
CA PHE A 322 -15.19 -9.31 28.18
C PHE A 322 -13.83 -9.97 28.40
N ASP A 323 -13.77 -11.31 28.42
CA ASP A 323 -12.53 -12.08 28.54
C ASP A 323 -11.57 -11.85 27.35
N LEU A 324 -12.10 -11.47 26.19
CA LEU A 324 -11.33 -11.10 25.00
C LEU A 324 -11.65 -9.66 24.56
N PRO A 325 -11.18 -8.61 25.27
CA PRO A 325 -11.61 -7.20 25.10
C PRO A 325 -11.15 -6.52 23.81
N ARG A 326 -10.62 -7.30 22.86
CA ARG A 326 -10.23 -6.89 21.50
C ARG A 326 -11.11 -7.53 20.43
N ALA A 327 -12.00 -8.43 20.81
CA ALA A 327 -12.89 -9.12 19.89
C ALA A 327 -14.01 -8.19 19.43
N TRP A 328 -14.36 -8.31 18.16
CA TRP A 328 -15.53 -7.67 17.56
C TRP A 328 -16.51 -8.78 17.21
N LEU A 329 -17.79 -8.56 17.47
CA LEU A 329 -18.87 -9.45 17.06
C LEU A 329 -19.76 -8.71 16.07
N LEU A 330 -19.92 -9.28 14.88
CA LEU A 330 -20.87 -8.83 13.88
C LEU A 330 -21.95 -9.90 13.73
N VAL A 331 -23.21 -9.52 13.86
CA VAL A 331 -24.35 -10.43 13.67
C VAL A 331 -25.21 -9.94 12.52
N GLU A 332 -25.47 -10.84 11.56
CA GLU A 332 -26.23 -10.58 10.35
C GLU A 332 -27.23 -11.71 10.10
N ARG A 333 -28.43 -11.59 10.68
CA ARG A 333 -29.57 -12.47 10.41
C ARG A 333 -29.26 -13.94 10.63
N SER A 334 -28.82 -14.67 9.61
CA SER A 334 -28.53 -16.11 9.65
C SER A 334 -27.07 -16.46 9.93
N ALA A 335 -26.20 -15.46 10.15
CA ALA A 335 -24.80 -15.71 10.40
C ALA A 335 -24.19 -14.65 11.32
N MET A 336 -23.09 -15.00 11.97
CA MET A 336 -22.29 -14.10 12.79
C MET A 336 -20.79 -14.27 12.55
N ALA A 337 -20.01 -13.26 12.90
CA ALA A 337 -18.56 -13.22 12.77
C ALA A 337 -17.92 -12.66 14.04
N ALA A 338 -17.10 -13.46 14.72
CA ALA A 338 -16.26 -13.02 15.83
C ALA A 338 -14.84 -12.75 15.29
N THR A 339 -14.32 -11.54 15.48
CA THR A 339 -13.11 -11.07 14.80
C THR A 339 -12.11 -10.43 15.76
N VAL A 340 -10.83 -10.75 15.59
CA VAL A 340 -9.71 -10.03 16.23
C VAL A 340 -8.87 -9.39 15.14
N TYR A 341 -8.71 -8.06 15.22
CA TYR A 341 -7.82 -7.30 14.32
C TYR A 341 -6.39 -7.28 14.85
N GLY A 342 -5.43 -7.32 13.92
CA GLY A 342 -4.00 -7.32 14.19
C GLY A 342 -3.30 -8.50 13.53
N ALA A 343 -1.97 -8.53 13.67
CA ALA A 343 -1.15 -9.60 13.12
C ALA A 343 -1.61 -10.96 13.66
N PHE A 344 -1.73 -11.95 12.77
CA PHE A 344 -2.13 -13.29 13.15
C PHE A 344 -1.18 -13.88 14.20
N ASP A 345 -1.78 -14.39 15.26
CA ASP A 345 -1.12 -14.95 16.44
C ASP A 345 -1.91 -16.18 16.87
N ALA A 346 -1.23 -17.32 17.03
CA ALA A 346 -1.90 -18.59 17.23
C ALA A 346 -2.65 -18.65 18.57
N ASP A 347 -2.11 -18.04 19.62
CA ASP A 347 -2.74 -18.00 20.95
C ASP A 347 -3.99 -17.10 20.93
N SER A 348 -3.91 -15.97 20.22
CA SER A 348 -5.05 -15.09 19.98
C SER A 348 -6.17 -15.77 19.19
N ALA A 349 -5.82 -16.64 18.25
CA ALA A 349 -6.80 -17.44 17.51
C ALA A 349 -7.44 -18.53 18.39
N ASP A 350 -6.69 -19.11 19.33
CA ASP A 350 -7.23 -20.08 20.29
C ASP A 350 -8.27 -19.41 21.22
N GLN A 351 -7.94 -18.25 21.79
CA GLN A 351 -8.88 -17.43 22.57
C GLN A 351 -10.13 -17.02 21.77
N LEU A 352 -9.94 -16.69 20.48
CA LEU A 352 -11.07 -16.35 19.61
C LEU A 352 -11.99 -17.56 19.39
N ILE A 353 -11.45 -18.77 19.34
CA ILE A 353 -12.26 -19.99 19.25
C ILE A 353 -12.98 -20.28 20.55
N GLU A 354 -12.37 -20.03 21.71
CA GLU A 354 -13.06 -20.13 23.01
C GLU A 354 -14.28 -19.20 23.08
N LEU A 355 -14.09 -17.92 22.71
CA LEU A 355 -15.21 -16.98 22.57
C LEU A 355 -16.26 -17.47 21.57
N ALA A 356 -15.82 -17.94 20.41
CA ALA A 356 -16.73 -18.40 19.38
C ALA A 356 -17.49 -19.67 19.78
N ASP A 357 -16.89 -20.56 20.59
CA ASP A 357 -17.54 -21.77 21.09
C ASP A 357 -18.71 -21.42 22.02
N VAL A 358 -18.55 -20.43 22.91
CA VAL A 358 -19.64 -19.94 23.77
C VAL A 358 -20.78 -19.38 22.92
N LEU A 359 -20.47 -18.49 21.97
CA LEU A 359 -21.48 -17.90 21.08
C LEU A 359 -22.17 -18.96 20.20
N PHE A 360 -21.41 -19.93 19.71
CA PHE A 360 -21.91 -21.00 18.86
C PHE A 360 -22.75 -22.00 19.65
N ALA A 361 -22.41 -22.29 20.91
CA ALA A 361 -23.21 -23.15 21.77
C ALA A 361 -24.61 -22.59 22.03
N GLU A 362 -24.73 -21.27 22.14
CA GLU A 362 -26.03 -20.61 22.33
C GLU A 362 -26.83 -20.46 21.04
N HIS A 363 -26.21 -19.97 19.96
CA HIS A 363 -26.94 -19.51 18.77
C HIS A 363 -26.57 -20.24 17.47
N GLY A 364 -25.59 -21.14 17.52
CA GLY A 364 -25.01 -21.81 16.36
C GLY A 364 -25.95 -22.83 15.72
N ALA A 365 -25.90 -22.90 14.39
CA ALA A 365 -26.63 -23.90 13.62
C ALA A 365 -26.29 -25.33 14.05
N GLU A 366 -27.23 -26.26 13.81
CA GLU A 366 -27.11 -27.67 14.21
C GLU A 366 -27.11 -27.90 15.73
N GLY A 367 -27.69 -26.96 16.50
CA GLY A 367 -27.87 -27.07 17.94
C GLY A 367 -26.61 -26.76 18.76
N GLY A 368 -25.69 -25.97 18.21
CA GLY A 368 -24.54 -25.44 18.96
C GLY A 368 -23.54 -26.49 19.45
N GLU A 369 -23.27 -27.53 18.66
CA GLU A 369 -22.21 -28.48 19.02
C GLU A 369 -20.85 -27.77 19.14
N THR A 370 -20.07 -28.16 20.16
CA THR A 370 -18.76 -27.54 20.42
C THR A 370 -17.82 -27.51 19.21
N LEU A 371 -17.12 -26.39 19.03
CA LEU A 371 -16.12 -26.15 18.00
C LEU A 371 -14.79 -26.86 18.29
N PHE A 372 -14.56 -27.34 19.52
CA PHE A 372 -13.35 -28.08 19.90
C PHE A 372 -13.27 -29.50 19.31
N GLU A 373 -14.38 -30.03 18.77
CA GLU A 373 -14.43 -31.32 18.06
C GLU A 373 -14.64 -31.14 16.54
N PRO A 374 -13.63 -30.68 15.78
CA PRO A 374 -13.83 -30.35 14.39
C PRO A 374 -14.18 -31.58 13.53
N ASP A 375 -15.26 -31.50 12.74
CA ASP A 375 -15.70 -32.59 11.85
C ASP A 375 -14.68 -32.92 10.74
N GLY A 376 -13.75 -31.99 10.51
CA GLY A 376 -12.79 -32.03 9.43
C GLY A 376 -11.43 -32.62 9.79
N VAL A 377 -11.21 -33.12 11.01
CA VAL A 377 -9.87 -33.58 11.42
C VAL A 377 -9.28 -34.59 10.43
N ILE A 378 -8.20 -34.18 9.76
CA ILE A 378 -7.44 -35.05 8.87
C ILE A 378 -6.38 -35.74 9.71
N ASP A 379 -6.44 -37.07 9.78
CA ASP A 379 -5.33 -37.86 10.27
C ASP A 379 -4.21 -37.84 9.19
N PRO A 380 -3.02 -37.28 9.48
CA PRO A 380 -1.94 -37.19 8.50
C PRO A 380 -1.46 -38.58 8.01
N SER A 381 -1.87 -39.67 8.66
CA SER A 381 -1.61 -41.04 8.21
C SER A 381 -2.43 -41.49 6.99
N GLY A 382 -3.34 -40.64 6.47
CA GLY A 382 -4.09 -40.91 5.23
C GLY A 382 -5.20 -41.95 5.37
N LYS A 383 -5.46 -42.47 6.57
CA LYS A 383 -6.57 -43.39 6.82
C LYS A 383 -7.82 -42.59 7.20
N SER A 384 -8.70 -42.37 6.23
CA SER A 384 -10.06 -41.87 6.48
C SER A 384 -10.73 -42.79 7.51
N LYS A 385 -10.96 -42.29 8.73
CA LYS A 385 -11.79 -42.97 9.72
C LYS A 385 -13.23 -42.86 9.25
N THR A 386 -13.67 -43.79 8.42
CA THR A 386 -15.08 -43.96 8.10
C THR A 386 -15.80 -44.28 9.42
N LYS A 387 -16.47 -43.29 10.03
CA LYS A 387 -17.34 -43.50 11.20
C LYS A 387 -18.34 -44.57 10.80
N LYS A 388 -18.16 -45.79 11.31
CA LYS A 388 -19.06 -46.92 11.11
C LYS A 388 -20.39 -46.54 11.76
N LYS A 389 -21.33 -46.07 10.96
CA LYS A 389 -22.68 -45.68 11.36
C LYS A 389 -23.29 -46.86 12.14
N LYS A 390 -23.36 -46.74 13.47
CA LYS A 390 -23.95 -47.76 14.34
C LYS A 390 -25.41 -47.85 13.94
N GLY A 391 -25.81 -49.00 13.40
CA GLY A 391 -27.14 -49.23 12.85
C GLY A 391 -28.21 -48.83 13.85
N LYS A 392 -29.08 -47.91 13.44
CA LYS A 392 -30.27 -47.49 14.17
C LYS A 392 -31.17 -48.73 14.29
N GLN A 393 -31.25 -49.27 15.50
CA GLN A 393 -32.15 -50.37 15.84
C GLN A 393 -33.59 -49.87 15.61
N PRO A 394 -34.41 -50.55 14.80
CA PRO A 394 -35.77 -50.08 14.51
C PRO A 394 -36.60 -50.10 15.80
N SER A 395 -37.18 -48.95 16.14
CA SER A 395 -38.11 -48.83 17.26
C SER A 395 -39.31 -49.76 17.06
N PRO A 396 -39.79 -50.43 18.13
CA PRO A 396 -40.93 -51.34 18.04
C PRO A 396 -42.21 -50.57 17.73
N ALA A 397 -42.98 -51.09 16.78
CA ALA A 397 -44.25 -50.54 16.34
C ALA A 397 -45.27 -50.47 17.50
N SER A 398 -45.88 -49.31 17.69
CA SER A 398 -46.99 -49.10 18.62
C SER A 398 -48.19 -49.98 18.22
N PRO A 399 -48.91 -50.58 19.19
CA PRO A 399 -50.07 -51.41 18.91
C PRO A 399 -51.28 -50.56 18.44
N PRO A 400 -52.16 -51.13 17.61
CA PRO A 400 -53.35 -50.44 17.11
C PRO A 400 -54.34 -50.18 18.24
N ALA A 401 -54.86 -48.95 18.29
CA ALA A 401 -55.95 -48.56 19.18
C ALA A 401 -57.23 -49.31 18.78
N SER A 402 -57.88 -49.90 19.78
CA SER A 402 -59.20 -50.54 19.71
C SER A 402 -60.27 -49.63 20.29
#